data_AF-T1CEV4-F1
#
_entry.id   AF-T1CEV4-F1
#
_cell.length_a   1.000
_cell.length_b   1.000
_cell.length_c   1.000
_cell.angle_alpha   90.00
_cell.angle_beta   90.00
_cell.angle_gamma   90.00
#
_symmetry.space_group_name_H-M   'P 1'
#
loop_
_entity.id
_entity.type
_entity.pdbx_description
1 polymer ?
#
loop_
_entity_poly.entity_id
_entity_poly.type
_entity_poly.pdbx_seq_one_letter_code
_entity_poly.pdbx_strand_id
1 'polypeptide(L)'
;MRWLGEPALRRLDAHAFLAVSAGNAHRDAGIAHLRYRPSRRRAAAAPDLALIGKGIVFDTGGVNLKPHRSMLEMHTDMGGSAVALATLVALAELRAPIAADAWLAISENHIGPGAYRPQEVVRAANGVTIQVIHTDAEGRMALADTLALAARTRPRLMIDFATLTGACVYALTERMSGI
;
A
#
# COMPACT_ATOMS: atom_id res chain seq x y z
N MET A 1 -6.14 -4.06 -15.65
CA MET A 1 -6.12 -3.71 -14.21
C MET A 1 -7.31 -4.36 -13.53
N ARG A 2 -7.15 -4.81 -12.29
CA ARG A 2 -8.25 -5.21 -11.40
C ARG A 2 -8.27 -4.24 -10.21
N TRP A 3 -9.44 -3.71 -9.89
CA TRP A 3 -9.63 -2.85 -8.72
C TRP A 3 -10.29 -3.64 -7.58
N LEU A 4 -9.69 -3.60 -6.40
CA LEU A 4 -10.22 -4.17 -5.17
C LEU A 4 -10.66 -3.02 -4.26
N GLY A 5 -11.84 -2.47 -4.50
CA GLY A 5 -12.43 -1.46 -3.62
C GLY A 5 -12.85 -2.03 -2.26
N GLU A 6 -13.23 -1.16 -1.32
CA GLU A 6 -13.58 -1.54 0.06
C GLU A 6 -14.54 -2.74 0.20
N PRO A 7 -15.63 -2.88 -0.60
CA PRO A 7 -16.51 -4.04 -0.47
C PRO A 7 -15.82 -5.36 -0.81
N ALA A 8 -14.89 -5.34 -1.78
CA ALA A 8 -14.09 -6.52 -2.13
C ALA A 8 -13.06 -6.81 -1.05
N LEU A 9 -12.40 -5.79 -0.50
CA LEU A 9 -11.43 -5.93 0.58
C LEU A 9 -12.07 -6.49 1.86
N ARG A 10 -13.31 -6.08 2.16
CA ARG A 10 -14.07 -6.63 3.30
C ARG A 10 -14.33 -8.13 3.17
N ARG A 11 -14.64 -8.60 1.95
CA ARG A 11 -14.80 -10.03 1.66
C ARG A 11 -13.49 -10.80 1.69
N LEU A 12 -12.36 -10.12 1.59
CA LEU A 12 -11.02 -10.70 1.62
C LEU A 12 -10.38 -10.63 3.01
N ASP A 13 -11.13 -10.16 4.01
CA ASP A 13 -10.68 -9.89 5.38
C ASP A 13 -9.51 -8.91 5.49
N ALA A 14 -9.39 -7.97 4.55
CA ALA A 14 -8.37 -6.93 4.56
C ALA A 14 -8.74 -5.77 5.50
N HIS A 15 -8.94 -6.08 6.79
CA HIS A 15 -9.42 -5.10 7.76
C HIS A 15 -8.33 -4.11 8.18
N ALA A 16 -7.04 -4.41 8.02
CA ALA A 16 -5.96 -3.47 8.32
C ALA A 16 -5.95 -2.30 7.33
N PHE A 17 -6.14 -2.57 6.03
CA PHE A 17 -6.36 -1.54 5.02
C PHE A 17 -7.69 -0.79 5.25
N LEU A 18 -8.76 -1.53 5.57
CA LEU A 18 -10.07 -0.91 5.80
C LEU A 18 -10.07 0.02 7.02
N ALA A 19 -9.25 -0.26 8.05
CA ALA A 19 -9.09 0.63 9.19
C ALA A 19 -8.55 2.01 8.76
N VAL A 20 -7.49 2.02 7.92
CA VAL A 20 -6.89 3.26 7.38
C VAL A 20 -7.91 4.07 6.58
N SER A 21 -8.68 3.42 5.72
CA SER A 21 -9.65 4.10 4.85
C SER A 21 -10.96 4.49 5.54
N ALA A 22 -11.19 4.07 6.79
CA ALA A 22 -12.49 4.23 7.46
C ALA A 22 -12.89 5.71 7.64
N GLY A 23 -11.91 6.61 7.76
CA GLY A 23 -12.10 8.05 7.83
C GLY A 23 -12.50 8.72 6.51
N ASN A 24 -12.36 8.04 5.36
CA ASN A 24 -12.57 8.64 4.04
C ASN A 24 -14.06 8.74 3.70
N ALA A 25 -14.56 9.95 3.46
CA ALA A 25 -15.97 10.17 3.13
C ALA A 25 -16.36 9.66 1.74
N HIS A 26 -15.43 9.69 0.77
CA HIS A 26 -15.70 9.35 -0.62
C HIS A 26 -15.76 7.84 -0.92
N ARG A 27 -15.26 7.01 0.00
CA ARG A 27 -15.29 5.53 -0.10
C ARG A 27 -14.70 4.98 -1.41
N ASP A 28 -13.69 5.66 -1.92
CA ASP A 28 -12.95 5.39 -3.16
C ASP A 28 -11.60 4.72 -2.91
N ALA A 29 -11.32 4.31 -1.67
CA ALA A 29 -10.13 3.57 -1.31
C ALA A 29 -10.16 2.13 -1.85
N GLY A 30 -8.98 1.60 -2.16
CA GLY A 30 -8.84 0.23 -2.60
C GLY A 30 -7.43 -0.13 -3.06
N ILE A 31 -7.29 -1.39 -3.49
CA ILE A 31 -6.02 -1.91 -3.98
C ILE A 31 -6.12 -2.12 -5.50
N ALA A 32 -5.26 -1.45 -6.26
CA ALA A 32 -5.14 -1.66 -7.69
C ALA A 32 -4.14 -2.80 -7.97
N HIS A 33 -4.58 -3.82 -8.72
CA HIS A 33 -3.75 -4.92 -9.20
C HIS A 33 -3.54 -4.80 -10.71
N LEU A 34 -2.32 -4.47 -11.11
CA LEU A 34 -1.88 -4.37 -12.49
C LEU A 34 -0.96 -5.53 -12.82
N ARG A 35 -1.00 -6.00 -14.07
CA ARG A 35 -0.26 -7.18 -14.52
C ARG A 35 0.42 -6.89 -15.84
N TYR A 36 1.70 -7.21 -15.91
CA TYR A 36 2.48 -7.29 -17.14
C TYR A 36 2.84 -8.75 -17.42
N ARG A 37 2.53 -9.23 -18.62
CA ARG A 37 2.86 -10.59 -19.07
C ARG A 37 3.60 -10.49 -20.41
N PRO A 38 4.86 -10.93 -20.50
CA PRO A 38 5.59 -10.94 -21.77
C PRO A 38 4.93 -11.91 -22.77
N SER A 39 4.98 -11.58 -24.06
CA SER A 39 4.23 -12.27 -25.14
C SER A 39 4.48 -13.78 -25.25
N ARG A 40 5.66 -14.26 -24.85
CA ARG A 40 6.04 -15.68 -24.89
C ARG A 40 5.56 -16.48 -23.68
N ARG A 41 4.85 -15.87 -22.72
CA ARG A 41 4.45 -16.51 -21.47
C ARG A 41 2.94 -16.66 -21.37
N ARG A 42 2.49 -17.76 -20.78
CA ARG A 42 1.07 -18.01 -20.50
C ARG A 42 0.51 -16.93 -19.57
N ALA A 43 -0.66 -16.38 -19.91
CA ALA A 43 -1.33 -15.34 -19.11
C ALA A 43 -1.64 -15.77 -17.67
N ALA A 44 -1.82 -17.08 -17.44
CA ALA A 44 -2.12 -17.67 -16.12
C ALA A 44 -0.88 -17.97 -15.26
N ALA A 45 0.34 -17.71 -15.74
CA ALA A 45 1.54 -17.96 -14.94
C ALA A 45 1.61 -17.02 -13.72
N ALA A 46 2.10 -17.57 -12.60
CA ALA A 46 2.49 -16.76 -11.45
C ALA A 46 3.53 -15.71 -11.86
N PRO A 47 3.47 -14.48 -11.32
CA PRO A 47 4.46 -13.46 -11.60
C PRO A 47 5.84 -13.89 -11.07
N ASP A 48 6.91 -13.50 -11.73
CA ASP A 48 8.24 -13.59 -11.12
C ASP A 48 8.40 -12.53 -10.02
N LEU A 49 7.85 -11.34 -10.27
CA LEU A 49 8.02 -10.17 -9.43
C LEU A 49 6.65 -9.58 -9.05
N ALA A 50 6.41 -9.37 -7.76
CA ALA A 50 5.35 -8.51 -7.29
C ALA A 50 5.96 -7.24 -6.69
N LEU A 51 5.53 -6.10 -7.22
CA LEU A 51 5.88 -4.76 -6.77
C LEU A 51 4.71 -4.24 -5.93
N ILE A 52 4.96 -3.86 -4.68
CA ILE A 52 3.92 -3.43 -3.75
C ILE A 52 4.20 -1.97 -3.38
N GLY A 53 3.19 -1.12 -3.43
CA GLY A 53 3.37 0.30 -3.16
C GLY A 53 2.45 0.83 -2.07
N LYS A 54 3.01 1.58 -1.11
CA LYS A 54 2.23 2.46 -0.24
C LYS A 54 1.65 3.59 -1.09
N GLY A 55 0.33 3.72 -1.12
CA GLY A 55 -0.39 4.70 -1.94
C GLY A 55 -1.30 5.60 -1.10
N ILE A 56 -0.79 6.12 0.01
CA ILE A 56 -1.55 7.07 0.84
C ILE A 56 -1.50 8.43 0.15
N VAL A 57 -2.58 8.78 -0.55
CA VAL A 57 -2.65 9.97 -1.41
C VAL A 57 -2.49 11.25 -0.60
N PHE A 58 -3.04 11.27 0.61
CA PHE A 58 -2.77 12.30 1.60
C PHE A 58 -2.85 11.69 3.00
N ASP A 59 -1.89 12.07 3.86
CA ASP A 59 -1.79 11.58 5.23
C ASP A 59 -1.91 12.71 6.26
N THR A 60 -3.06 12.79 6.91
CA THR A 60 -3.26 13.71 8.05
C THR A 60 -2.68 13.15 9.35
N GLY A 61 -2.36 11.85 9.38
CA GLY A 61 -2.10 11.05 10.57
C GLY A 61 -3.33 10.47 11.25
N GLY A 62 -4.54 10.80 10.78
CA GLY A 62 -5.80 10.31 11.33
C GLY A 62 -6.10 10.93 12.71
N VAL A 63 -6.52 10.11 13.68
CA VAL A 63 -6.82 10.57 15.05
C VAL A 63 -5.56 11.09 15.75
N ASN A 64 -4.40 10.48 15.49
CA ASN A 64 -3.10 11.03 15.86
C ASN A 64 -2.64 12.08 14.84
N LEU A 65 -3.37 13.20 14.79
CA LEU A 65 -3.19 14.26 13.80
C LEU A 65 -1.75 14.80 13.79
N LYS A 66 -1.17 14.91 12.60
CA LYS A 66 0.14 15.52 12.39
C LYS A 66 0.13 17.02 12.74
N PRO A 67 1.22 17.56 13.30
CA PRO A 67 1.44 19.01 13.33
C PRO A 67 1.57 19.58 11.91
N HIS A 68 1.28 20.88 11.75
CA HIS A 68 1.26 21.54 10.43
C HIS A 68 2.48 21.26 9.54
N ARG A 69 3.72 21.34 10.08
CA ARG A 69 4.95 21.14 9.30
C ARG A 69 5.07 19.72 8.77
N SER A 70 4.69 18.75 9.59
CA SER A 70 4.76 17.34 9.22
C SER A 70 3.68 16.95 8.21
N MET A 71 2.63 17.77 8.04
CA MET A 71 1.53 17.52 7.11
C MET A 71 1.73 18.14 5.72
N LEU A 72 2.54 19.20 5.60
CA LEU A 72 2.64 20.04 4.39
C LEU A 72 2.89 19.24 3.10
N GLU A 73 3.81 18.27 3.16
CA GLU A 73 4.24 17.48 1.99
C GLU A 73 3.57 16.10 1.91
N MET A 74 2.51 15.85 2.70
CA MET A 74 1.92 14.51 2.78
C MET A 74 1.12 14.08 1.54
N HIS A 75 0.99 14.95 0.54
CA HIS A 75 0.56 14.56 -0.80
C HIS A 75 1.58 13.62 -1.50
N THR A 76 2.83 13.57 -1.01
CA THR A 76 3.89 12.69 -1.52
C THR A 76 3.87 11.30 -0.88
N ASP A 77 2.98 11.04 0.08
CA ASP A 77 2.96 9.80 0.87
C ASP A 77 2.44 8.55 0.10
N MET A 78 2.17 8.77 -1.19
CA MET A 78 1.84 7.78 -2.21
C MET A 78 3.04 7.41 -3.09
N GLY A 79 4.24 7.93 -2.80
CA GLY A 79 5.46 7.76 -3.60
C GLY A 79 5.83 6.28 -3.80
N GLY A 80 5.53 5.42 -2.84
CA GLY A 80 5.71 3.98 -2.96
C GLY A 80 4.93 3.35 -4.12
N SER A 81 3.64 3.69 -4.24
CA SER A 81 2.79 3.28 -5.37
C SER A 81 3.24 3.90 -6.69
N ALA A 82 3.72 5.16 -6.67
CA ALA A 82 4.27 5.79 -7.87
C ALA A 82 5.49 5.01 -8.39
N VAL A 83 6.43 4.63 -7.52
CA VAL A 83 7.62 3.83 -7.89
C VAL A 83 7.21 2.44 -8.40
N ALA A 84 6.30 1.75 -7.71
CA ALA A 84 5.83 0.42 -8.13
C ALA A 84 5.17 0.46 -9.51
N LEU A 85 4.31 1.46 -9.77
CA LEU A 85 3.64 1.65 -11.04
C LEU A 85 4.64 2.00 -12.16
N ALA A 86 5.52 2.97 -11.93
CA ALA A 86 6.53 3.38 -12.91
C ALA A 86 7.46 2.22 -13.28
N THR A 87 7.86 1.41 -12.29
CA THR A 87 8.67 0.21 -12.52
C THR A 87 7.94 -0.82 -13.38
N LEU A 88 6.64 -1.06 -13.14
CA LEU A 88 5.84 -1.96 -13.98
C LEU A 88 5.72 -1.43 -15.42
N VAL A 89 5.49 -0.12 -15.59
CA VAL A 89 5.41 0.54 -16.91
C VAL A 89 6.73 0.39 -17.65
N ALA A 90 7.86 0.69 -17.00
CA ALA A 90 9.18 0.53 -17.60
C ALA A 90 9.46 -0.92 -18.05
N LEU A 91 9.10 -1.92 -17.24
CA LEU A 91 9.22 -3.34 -17.61
C LEU A 91 8.39 -3.68 -18.86
N ALA A 92 7.20 -3.10 -18.99
CA ALA A 92 6.33 -3.32 -20.15
C ALA A 92 6.86 -2.64 -21.41
N GLU A 93 7.32 -1.39 -21.32
CA GLU A 93 7.89 -0.62 -22.43
C GLU A 93 9.17 -1.28 -22.96
N LEU A 94 10.04 -1.75 -22.07
CA LEU A 94 11.25 -2.50 -22.42
C LEU A 94 10.97 -3.93 -22.90
N ARG A 95 9.70 -4.37 -22.87
CA ARG A 95 9.27 -5.74 -23.19
C ARG A 95 10.09 -6.77 -22.41
N ALA A 96 10.37 -6.48 -21.13
CA ALA A 96 11.21 -7.32 -20.28
C ALA A 96 10.67 -8.76 -20.25
N PRO A 97 11.54 -9.79 -20.26
CA PRO A 97 11.12 -11.19 -20.25
C PRO A 97 10.66 -11.68 -18.85
N ILE A 98 10.21 -10.76 -18.00
CA ILE A 98 9.84 -11.00 -16.60
C ILE A 98 8.33 -10.76 -16.45
N ALA A 99 7.61 -11.73 -15.91
CA ALA A 99 6.21 -11.52 -15.55
C ALA A 99 6.15 -10.72 -14.24
N ALA A 100 5.51 -9.56 -14.26
CA ALA A 100 5.46 -8.66 -13.11
C ALA A 100 4.01 -8.25 -12.79
N ASP A 101 3.71 -8.13 -11.50
CA ASP A 101 2.47 -7.56 -10.99
C ASP A 101 2.80 -6.32 -10.14
N ALA A 102 1.95 -5.30 -10.22
CA ALA A 102 1.98 -4.18 -9.28
C ALA A 102 0.70 -4.18 -8.44
N TRP A 103 0.87 -4.01 -7.13
CA TRP A 103 -0.19 -3.92 -6.13
C TRP A 103 -0.09 -2.56 -5.44
N LEU A 104 -1.02 -1.66 -5.74
CA LEU A 104 -0.99 -0.28 -5.28
C LEU A 104 -2.05 -0.08 -4.21
N ALA A 105 -1.65 0.22 -2.99
CA ALA A 105 -2.54 0.39 -1.85
C ALA A 105 -3.04 1.84 -1.78
N ILE A 106 -4.13 2.16 -2.48
CA ILE A 106 -4.61 3.53 -2.69
C ILE A 106 -5.66 3.91 -1.64
N SER A 107 -5.34 4.87 -0.78
CA SER A 107 -6.27 5.41 0.23
C SER A 107 -5.85 6.83 0.60
N GLU A 108 -6.68 7.54 1.34
CA GLU A 108 -6.26 8.65 2.20
C GLU A 108 -6.31 8.20 3.67
N ASN A 109 -5.56 8.88 4.54
CA ASN A 109 -5.65 8.73 6.00
C ASN A 109 -6.18 10.03 6.60
N HIS A 110 -7.50 10.07 6.82
CA HIS A 110 -8.23 11.23 7.31
C HIS A 110 -8.73 11.09 8.74
N ILE A 111 -8.86 12.23 9.41
CA ILE A 111 -9.69 12.34 10.61
C ILE A 111 -11.17 12.34 10.22
N GLY A 112 -12.02 11.72 11.03
CA GLY A 112 -13.46 11.71 10.81
C GLY A 112 -14.20 10.85 11.83
N PRO A 113 -15.55 10.87 11.82
CA PRO A 113 -16.36 10.11 12.76
C PRO A 113 -16.18 8.58 12.64
N GLY A 114 -15.71 8.11 11.48
CA GLY A 114 -15.40 6.71 11.22
C GLY A 114 -13.90 6.38 11.31
N ALA A 115 -13.03 7.33 11.65
CA ALA A 115 -11.60 7.07 11.72
C ALA A 115 -11.27 6.06 12.82
N TYR A 116 -10.42 5.10 12.49
CA TYR A 116 -9.89 4.14 13.46
C TYR A 116 -9.03 4.85 14.52
N ARG A 117 -8.95 4.26 15.70
CA ARG A 117 -8.38 4.91 16.90
C ARG A 117 -7.24 4.10 17.51
N PRO A 118 -6.35 4.75 18.29
CA PRO A 118 -5.44 4.05 19.17
C PRO A 118 -6.16 3.04 20.07
N GLN A 119 -5.49 1.94 20.38
CA GLN A 119 -5.97 0.79 21.17
C GLN A 119 -7.02 -0.09 20.49
N GLU A 120 -7.45 0.23 19.27
CA GLU A 120 -8.25 -0.71 18.48
C GLU A 120 -7.40 -1.92 18.04
N VAL A 121 -8.03 -3.09 17.98
CA VAL A 121 -7.39 -4.33 17.50
C VAL A 121 -8.03 -4.72 16.18
N VAL A 122 -7.21 -4.78 15.13
CA VAL A 122 -7.65 -5.03 13.76
C VAL A 122 -7.09 -6.35 13.26
N ARG A 123 -7.88 -7.16 12.55
CA ARG A 123 -7.43 -8.43 11.99
C ARG A 123 -7.05 -8.27 10.51
N ALA A 124 -5.78 -8.48 10.18
CA ALA A 124 -5.29 -8.42 8.81
C ALA A 124 -5.72 -9.65 7.98
N ALA A 125 -5.59 -9.55 6.65
CA ALA A 125 -6.01 -10.55 5.65
C ALA A 125 -5.22 -11.87 5.72
N ASN A 126 -4.12 -11.90 6.47
CA ASN A 126 -3.37 -13.12 6.80
C ASN A 126 -3.81 -13.76 8.13
N GLY A 127 -4.80 -13.19 8.80
CA GLY A 127 -5.35 -13.66 10.08
C GLY A 127 -4.67 -13.12 11.33
N VAL A 128 -3.55 -12.41 11.21
CA VAL A 128 -2.83 -11.79 12.33
C VAL A 128 -3.62 -10.58 12.85
N THR A 129 -3.68 -10.42 14.17
CA THR A 129 -4.27 -9.25 14.82
C THR A 129 -3.21 -8.20 15.12
N ILE A 130 -3.53 -6.93 14.87
CA ILE A 130 -2.67 -5.77 15.05
C ILE A 130 -3.34 -4.83 16.06
N GLN A 131 -2.67 -4.53 17.16
CA GLN A 131 -3.07 -3.44 18.05
C GLN A 131 -2.55 -2.13 17.47
N VAL A 132 -3.46 -1.19 17.23
CA VAL A 132 -3.11 0.14 16.71
C VAL A 132 -2.62 1.00 17.85
N ILE A 133 -1.31 1.27 17.89
CA ILE A 133 -0.75 2.22 18.88
C ILE A 133 -0.85 3.65 18.38
N HIS A 134 -0.69 3.87 17.07
CA HIS A 134 -0.64 5.19 16.46
C HIS A 134 -1.23 5.14 15.04
N THR A 135 -2.19 6.02 14.74
CA THR A 135 -2.86 6.06 13.43
C THR A 135 -2.01 6.71 12.33
N ASP A 136 -0.95 7.42 12.69
CA ASP A 136 0.12 7.90 11.76
C ASP A 136 1.13 6.81 11.38
N ALA A 137 0.84 5.56 11.76
CA ALA A 137 1.55 4.38 11.28
C ALA A 137 0.64 3.58 10.34
N GLU A 138 -0.12 4.27 9.49
CA GLU A 138 -1.10 3.77 8.53
C GLU A 138 -0.46 3.03 7.35
N GLY A 139 0.69 3.48 6.87
CA GLY A 139 1.32 2.92 5.66
C GLY A 139 1.60 1.43 5.81
N ARG A 140 2.08 1.00 6.98
CA ARG A 140 2.30 -0.43 7.28
C ARG A 140 1.00 -1.22 7.42
N MET A 141 -0.10 -0.58 7.84
CA MET A 141 -1.42 -1.23 7.92
C MET A 141 -1.97 -1.50 6.51
N ALA A 142 -1.91 -0.50 5.63
CA ALA A 142 -2.30 -0.65 4.23
C ALA A 142 -1.42 -1.67 3.50
N LEU A 143 -0.11 -1.66 3.75
CA LEU A 143 0.83 -2.63 3.17
C LEU A 143 0.63 -4.04 3.71
N ALA A 144 0.31 -4.23 4.99
CA ALA A 144 0.13 -5.56 5.58
C ALA A 144 -0.88 -6.41 4.80
N ASP A 145 -2.04 -5.83 4.50
CA ASP A 145 -3.06 -6.52 3.69
C ASP A 145 -2.67 -6.63 2.22
N THR A 146 -2.04 -5.59 1.66
CA THR A 146 -1.61 -5.60 0.26
C THR A 146 -0.56 -6.69 0.01
N LEU A 147 0.41 -6.83 0.90
CA LEU A 147 1.41 -7.89 0.91
C LEU A 147 0.76 -9.27 1.08
N ALA A 148 -0.17 -9.41 2.03
CA ALA A 148 -0.89 -10.66 2.25
C ALA A 148 -1.68 -11.10 1.01
N LEU A 149 -2.31 -10.16 0.30
CA LEU A 149 -3.05 -10.41 -0.94
C LEU A 149 -2.11 -10.72 -2.12
N ALA A 150 -1.03 -9.96 -2.28
CA ALA A 150 -0.02 -10.20 -3.31
C ALA A 150 0.66 -11.58 -3.15
N ALA A 151 0.95 -12.00 -1.91
CA ALA A 151 1.53 -13.31 -1.64
C ALA A 151 0.65 -14.48 -2.11
N ARG A 152 -0.68 -14.31 -2.19
CA ARG A 152 -1.61 -15.34 -2.70
C ARG A 152 -1.34 -15.69 -4.17
N THR A 153 -0.70 -14.81 -4.94
CA THR A 153 -0.31 -15.10 -6.34
C THR A 153 1.03 -15.86 -6.45
N ARG A 154 1.68 -16.17 -5.31
CA ARG A 154 2.94 -16.90 -5.23
C ARG A 154 4.05 -16.34 -6.15
N PRO A 155 4.37 -15.03 -6.07
CA PRO A 155 5.50 -14.46 -6.79
C PRO A 155 6.82 -15.11 -6.37
N ARG A 156 7.84 -15.09 -7.25
CA ARG A 156 9.20 -15.53 -6.88
C ARG A 156 9.93 -14.53 -6.00
N LEU A 157 9.63 -13.23 -6.16
CA LEU A 157 10.18 -12.12 -5.39
C LEU A 157 9.07 -11.08 -5.14
N MET A 158 9.04 -10.54 -3.93
CA MET A 158 8.20 -9.41 -3.55
C MET A 158 9.09 -8.26 -3.10
N ILE A 159 8.79 -7.04 -3.56
CA ILE A 159 9.46 -5.82 -3.12
C ILE A 159 8.37 -4.78 -2.84
N ASP A 160 8.35 -4.24 -1.63
CA ASP A 160 7.53 -3.09 -1.30
C ASP A 160 8.32 -1.77 -1.33
N PHE A 161 7.62 -0.69 -1.70
CA PHE A 161 8.15 0.67 -1.72
C PHE A 161 7.23 1.54 -0.86
N ALA A 162 7.83 2.33 0.04
CA ALA A 162 7.06 3.15 0.97
C ALA A 162 7.84 4.35 1.52
N THR A 163 7.18 5.50 1.56
CA THR A 163 7.52 6.65 2.41
C THR A 163 7.12 6.34 3.86
N LEU A 164 7.81 5.38 4.49
CA LEU A 164 7.25 4.69 5.67
C LEU A 164 7.57 5.35 7.02
N THR A 165 8.77 5.90 7.19
CA THR A 165 9.22 6.39 8.51
C THR A 165 10.09 7.62 8.42
N GLY A 166 9.85 8.59 9.31
CA GLY A 166 10.81 9.66 9.57
C GLY A 166 12.12 9.15 10.17
N ALA A 167 12.10 8.01 10.87
CA ALA A 167 13.31 7.38 11.42
C ALA A 167 14.34 7.03 10.33
N CYS A 168 13.89 6.59 9.16
CA CYS A 168 14.77 6.33 8.01
C CYS A 168 15.49 7.62 7.57
N VAL A 169 14.77 8.74 7.50
CA VAL A 169 15.36 10.05 7.16
C VAL A 169 16.40 10.49 8.19
N TYR A 170 16.12 10.30 9.49
CA TYR A 170 17.10 10.61 10.53
C TYR A 170 18.36 9.73 10.43
N ALA A 171 18.21 8.46 10.06
CA ALA A 171 19.32 7.52 9.97
C ALA A 171 20.17 7.69 8.70
N LEU A 172 19.54 7.96 7.57
CA LEU A 172 20.15 7.89 6.23
C LEU A 172 20.14 9.21 5.47
N THR A 173 19.55 10.27 6.03
CA THR A 173 19.24 11.55 5.37
C THR A 173 18.27 11.37 4.19
N GLU A 174 18.05 12.42 3.41
CA GLU A 174 17.19 12.40 2.22
C GLU A 174 17.91 11.91 0.94
N ARG A 175 19.18 11.51 1.05
CA ARG A 175 20.02 11.13 -0.11
C ARG A 175 20.02 9.63 -0.41
N MET A 176 19.53 8.80 0.52
CA MET A 176 19.59 7.35 0.42
C MET A 176 18.25 6.73 0.81
N SER A 177 17.91 5.61 0.18
CA SER A 177 16.78 4.77 0.61
C SER A 177 17.26 3.71 1.60
N GLY A 178 16.43 3.41 2.61
CA GLY A 178 16.62 2.23 3.45
C GLY A 178 16.17 0.96 2.71
N ILE A 179 16.90 -0.14 2.89
CA ILE A 179 16.63 -1.47 2.31
C ILE A 179 16.70 -2.51 3.43
#